data_AF-A0A505DG48-F1
#
_entry.id   AF-A0A505DG48-F1
#
_cell.length_a   1.000
_cell.length_b   1.000
_cell.length_c   1.000
_cell.angle_alpha   90.00
_cell.angle_beta   90.00
_cell.angle_gamma   90.00
#
_symmetry.space_group_name_H-M   'P 1'
#
loop_
_entity.id
_entity.type
_entity.pdbx_description
1 polymer ?
#
loop_
_entity_poly.entity_id
_entity_poly.type
_entity_poly.pdbx_seq_one_letter_code
_entity_poly.pdbx_strand_id
1 'polypeptide(L)' 'MIPGGASLKTDGEWVWRYDLPHYVTEYHLALPEGFLRRIRELNYTVPQLDEDTLFTILKEVTGIDFRNQ' A
#
# COMPACT_ATOMS: atom_id res chain seq x y z
N MET A 1 6.21 16.33 -5.70
CA MET A 1 6.52 15.35 -4.62
C MET A 1 5.59 15.68 -3.47
N ILE A 2 4.58 14.85 -3.17
CA ILE A 2 3.62 15.10 -2.08
C ILE A 2 4.13 14.36 -0.83
N PRO A 3 4.32 15.03 0.32
CA PRO A 3 4.62 14.35 1.58
C PRO A 3 3.37 13.56 2.01
N GLY A 4 3.47 12.22 2.07
CA GLY A 4 2.42 11.33 2.60
C GLY A 4 1.76 10.41 1.55
N GLY A 5 1.25 10.96 0.44
CA GLY A 5 0.56 10.17 -0.59
C GLY A 5 1.50 9.32 -1.45
N ALA A 6 2.69 9.84 -1.79
CA ALA A 6 3.67 9.12 -2.61
C ALA A 6 4.38 7.97 -1.86
N SER A 7 4.27 7.94 -0.54
CA SER A 7 4.88 6.93 0.32
C SER A 7 3.97 5.75 0.63
N LEU A 8 2.69 5.79 0.24
CA LEU A 8 1.77 4.67 0.44
C LEU A 8 1.67 3.81 -0.82
N LYS A 9 1.58 2.51 -0.63
CA LYS A 9 1.41 1.48 -1.65
C LYS A 9 0.25 0.58 -1.25
N THR A 10 -0.43 0.00 -2.23
CA THR A 10 -1.54 -0.91 -1.99
C THR A 10 -1.68 -1.92 -3.15
N ASP A 11 -2.18 -3.10 -2.83
CA ASP A 11 -2.66 -4.12 -3.79
C ASP A 11 -4.19 -4.20 -3.86
N GLY A 12 -4.87 -3.23 -3.23
CA GLY A 12 -6.34 -3.15 -3.13
C GLY A 12 -6.90 -3.77 -1.85
N GLU A 13 -6.12 -4.55 -1.11
CA GLU A 13 -6.54 -5.19 0.15
C GLU A 13 -5.67 -4.74 1.33
N TRP A 14 -4.37 -4.63 1.10
CA TRP A 14 -3.40 -4.16 2.08
C TRP A 14 -2.87 -2.79 1.68
N VAL A 15 -2.54 -1.98 2.69
CA VAL A 15 -1.86 -0.70 2.53
C VAL A 15 -0.56 -0.77 3.32
N TRP A 16 0.54 -0.38 2.69
CA TRP A 16 1.86 -0.35 3.32
C TRP A 16 2.66 0.87 2.88
N ARG A 17 3.71 1.18 3.63
CA ARG A 17 4.64 2.24 3.25
C ARG A 17 5.66 1.73 2.23
N TYR A 18 6.08 2.61 1.32
CA TYR A 18 7.10 2.36 0.32
C TYR A 18 8.44 1.88 0.93
N ASP A 19 8.75 2.32 2.13
CA ASP A 19 9.96 1.94 2.87
C ASP A 19 9.79 0.68 3.74
N LEU A 20 8.65 -0.01 3.69
CA LEU A 20 8.47 -1.30 4.38
C LEU A 20 9.61 -2.31 4.08
N PRO A 21 10.13 -2.46 2.84
CA PRO A 21 11.23 -3.38 2.57
C PRO A 21 12.50 -3.07 3.37
N HIS A 22 12.78 -1.78 3.63
CA HIS A 22 13.90 -1.39 4.47
C HIS A 22 13.73 -1.90 5.90
N TYR A 23 12.53 -1.77 6.47
CA TYR A 23 12.26 -2.24 7.83
C TYR A 23 12.27 -3.76 7.97
N VAL A 24 11.77 -4.47 6.96
CA VAL A 24 11.82 -5.95 6.93
C VAL A 24 13.26 -6.42 6.84
N THR A 25 14.09 -5.77 6.01
CA THR A 25 15.48 -6.19 5.78
C THR A 25 16.40 -5.84 6.96
N GLU A 26 16.36 -4.60 7.46
CA GLU A 26 17.29 -4.14 8.49
C GLU A 26 16.87 -4.57 9.90
N TYR A 27 15.57 -4.58 10.17
CA TYR A 27 15.04 -4.79 11.52
C TYR A 27 14.25 -6.09 11.67
N HIS A 28 14.20 -6.93 10.63
CA HIS A 28 13.48 -8.21 10.64
C HIS A 28 12.03 -8.06 11.11
N LEU A 29 11.38 -6.96 10.68
CA LEU A 29 10.02 -6.63 11.09
C LEU A 29 9.07 -7.79 10.72
N ALA A 30 8.43 -8.36 11.73
CA ALA A 30 7.45 -9.42 11.52
C ALA A 30 6.25 -8.89 10.73
N LEU A 31 5.89 -9.61 9.66
CA LEU A 31 4.74 -9.27 8.83
C LEU A 31 3.54 -10.15 9.20
N PRO A 32 2.30 -9.63 9.14
CA PRO A 32 1.12 -10.45 9.35
C PRO A 32 1.04 -11.62 8.36
N GLU A 33 0.67 -12.80 8.82
CA GLU A 33 0.53 -13.99 7.96
C GLU A 33 -0.47 -13.80 6.81
N GLY A 34 -1.53 -13.03 7.04
CA GLY A 34 -2.50 -12.67 5.99
C GLY A 34 -1.85 -11.89 4.84
N PHE A 35 -0.98 -10.93 5.17
CA PHE A 35 -0.25 -10.13 4.18
C PHE A 35 0.71 -11.01 3.36
N LEU A 36 1.45 -11.91 4.01
CA LEU A 36 2.36 -12.84 3.32
C LEU A 36 1.61 -13.81 2.40
N ARG A 37 0.47 -14.34 2.85
CA ARG A 37 -0.39 -15.20 2.03
C ARG A 37 -0.88 -14.45 0.79
N ARG A 38 -1.40 -13.23 0.96
CA ARG A 38 -1.88 -12.40 -0.14
C ARG A 38 -0.80 -12.14 -1.20
N ILE A 39 0.41 -11.75 -0.77
CA ILE A 39 1.54 -11.52 -1.68
C ILE A 39 1.88 -12.77 -2.50
N ARG A 40 1.85 -13.96 -1.86
CA ARG A 40 2.12 -15.23 -2.53
C ARG A 40 1.02 -15.57 -3.54
N GLU A 41 -0.25 -15.37 -3.19
CA GLU A 41 -1.40 -15.57 -4.09
C GLU A 41 -1.33 -14.65 -5.33
N LEU A 42 -0.80 -13.44 -5.16
CA LEU A 42 -0.54 -12.50 -6.25
C LEU A 42 0.74 -12.80 -7.05
N ASN A 43 1.44 -13.91 -6.77
CA ASN A 43 2.74 -14.23 -7.36
C ASN A 43 3.74 -13.06 -7.28
N TYR A 44 3.76 -12.37 -6.13
CA TYR A 44 4.64 -11.22 -5.87
C TYR A 44 4.49 -10.06 -6.87
N THR A 45 3.38 -9.99 -7.61
CA THR A 45 3.09 -8.94 -8.59
C THR A 45 1.89 -8.12 -8.11
N VAL A 46 2.10 -6.82 -7.90
CA VAL A 46 1.02 -5.92 -7.48
C VAL A 46 0.08 -5.69 -8.68
N PRO A 47 -1.24 -5.94 -8.56
CA PRO A 47 -2.18 -5.68 -9.63
C PRO A 47 -2.30 -4.18 -9.90
N GLN A 48 -2.51 -3.82 -11.16
CA GLN A 48 -2.83 -2.44 -11.51
C GLN A 48 -4.29 -2.17 -11.12
N LEU A 49 -4.49 -1.18 -10.26
CA LEU A 49 -5.82 -0.71 -9.85
C LEU A 49 -6.23 0.49 -10.70
N ASP A 50 -7.53 0.67 -10.88
CA ASP A 50 -8.09 1.88 -11.47
C ASP A 50 -7.96 3.08 -10.51
N GLU A 51 -8.04 4.27 -11.07
CA GLU A 51 -7.81 5.52 -10.35
C GLU A 51 -8.88 5.78 -9.28
N ASP A 52 -10.14 5.40 -9.53
CA ASP A 52 -11.23 5.58 -8.58
C ASP A 52 -11.04 4.72 -7.32
N THR A 53 -10.60 3.46 -7.50
CA THR A 53 -10.23 2.57 -6.40
C THR A 53 -9.07 3.16 -5.59
N LEU A 54 -8.01 3.64 -6.26
CA LEU A 54 -6.85 4.25 -5.60
C LEU A 54 -7.25 5.48 -4.77
N PHE A 55 -8.07 6.38 -5.31
CA PHE A 55 -8.54 7.56 -4.57
C PHE A 55 -9.44 7.19 -3.39
N THR A 56 -10.26 6.15 -3.53
CA THR A 56 -11.10 5.67 -2.42
C THR A 56 -10.23 5.19 -1.26
N ILE A 57 -9.26 4.33 -1.53
CA ILE A 57 -8.33 3.82 -0.53
C ILE A 57 -7.51 4.96 0.09
N LEU A 58 -6.98 5.87 -0.73
CA LEU A 58 -6.19 6.98 -0.24
C LEU A 58 -7.01 7.88 0.70
N LYS A 59 -8.27 8.16 0.35
CA LYS A 59 -9.19 8.91 1.21
C LYS A 59 -9.49 8.19 2.51
N GLU A 60 -9.71 6.88 2.47
CA GLU A 60 -9.96 6.07 3.67
C GLU A 60 -8.76 6.10 4.63
N VAL A 61 -7.55 5.94 4.10
CA VAL A 61 -6.31 5.87 4.90
C VAL A 61 -5.88 7.24 5.43
N THR A 62 -6.04 8.30 4.63
CA THR A 62 -5.51 9.63 4.96
C THR A 62 -6.58 10.59 5.49
N GLY A 63 -7.86 10.31 5.27
CA GLY A 63 -8.96 11.22 5.52
C GLY A 63 -9.08 12.38 4.52
N ILE A 64 -8.18 12.46 3.52
CA ILE A 64 -8.11 13.56 2.56
C ILE A 64 -8.73 13.15 1.22
N ASP A 65 -9.59 13.98 0.65
CA ASP A 65 -10.16 13.76 -0.67
C ASP A 65 -9.31 14.44 -1.74
N PHE A 66 -8.66 13.64 -2.58
CA PHE A 66 -7.76 14.11 -3.63
C PHE A 66 -8.42 14.24 -5.01
N ARG A 67 -9.73 13.94 -5.14
CA ARG A 67 -10.42 13.97 -6.44
C ARG A 67 -10.72 15.38 -6.97
N ASN A 68 -10.59 16.42 -6.14
CA ASN A 68 -11.01 17.79 -6.45
C ASN A 68 -9.88 18.84 -6.28
N GLN A 69 -8.62 18.43 -6.41
CA GLN A 69 -7.48 19.35 -6.34
C GLN A 69 -6.86 19.60 -7.71
#